data_AF-A0A951MLM2-F1
#
_entry.id   AF-A0A951MLM2-F1
#
_cell.length_a   1.000
_cell.length_b   1.000
_cell.length_c   1.000
_cell.angle_alpha   90.00
_cell.angle_beta   90.00
_cell.angle_gamma   90.00
#
_symmetry.space_group_name_H-M   'P 1'
#
loop_
_entity.id
_entity.type
_entity.pdbx_description
1 polymer ?
#
loop_
_entity_poly.entity_id
_entity_poly.type
_entity_poly.pdbx_seq_one_letter_code
_entity_poly.pdbx_strand_id
1 'polypeptide(L)' 'MMCVIMNEKSAVDLGIIPENHPYQNHEGIVIFKRDLLTIWEQNTGNKTDEYTEISTPMALKTIDSWN' A
#
# COMPACT_ATOMS: atom_id res chain seq x y z
N MET A 1 -14.70 2.55 -3.89
CA MET A 1 -13.61 2.15 -2.98
C MET A 1 -12.28 2.50 -3.66
N MET A 2 -11.32 3.02 -2.90
CA MET A 2 -10.03 3.48 -3.42
C MET A 2 -8.91 2.70 -2.74
N CYS A 3 -7.93 2.31 -3.55
CA CYS A 3 -6.71 1.67 -3.13
C CYS A 3 -5.53 2.59 -3.43
N VAL A 4 -4.37 2.21 -2.93
CA VAL A 4 -3.13 2.98 -3.05
C VAL A 4 -2.00 2.00 -3.33
N ILE A 5 -1.15 2.36 -4.29
CA ILE A 5 0.06 1.63 -4.62
C ILE A 5 1.22 2.32 -3.90
N MET A 6 2.03 1.56 -3.17
CA MET A 6 3.18 2.06 -2.41
C MET A 6 4.35 1.09 -2.51
N ASN A 7 5.57 1.59 -2.33
CA ASN A 7 6.75 0.75 -2.16
C ASN A 7 6.70 -0.03 -0.83
N GLU A 8 7.06 -1.31 -0.86
CA GLU A 8 7.06 -2.23 0.28
C GLU A 8 7.99 -1.78 1.39
N LYS A 9 9.22 -1.36 1.05
CA LYS A 9 10.17 -0.86 2.03
C LYS A 9 9.62 0.38 2.72
N SER A 10 9.04 1.31 1.97
CA SER A 10 8.38 2.47 2.56
C SER A 10 7.24 2.04 3.48
N ALA A 11 6.41 1.08 3.08
CA ALA A 11 5.31 0.59 3.91
C ALA A 11 5.78 -0.09 5.22
N VAL A 12 6.91 -0.79 5.17
CA VAL A 12 7.58 -1.39 6.34
C VAL A 12 8.21 -0.34 7.24
N ASP A 13 8.97 0.61 6.68
CA ASP A 13 9.65 1.68 7.41
C ASP A 13 8.65 2.58 8.16
N LEU A 14 7.47 2.77 7.56
CA LEU A 14 6.35 3.47 8.17
C LEU A 14 5.67 2.60 9.24
N GLY A 15 5.80 1.27 9.20
CA GLY A 15 5.10 0.37 10.12
C GLY A 15 3.62 0.18 9.77
N ILE A 16 3.27 0.42 8.50
CA ILE A 16 1.95 0.08 7.95
C ILE A 16 1.79 -1.44 7.89
N ILE A 17 2.89 -2.13 7.58
CA ILE A 17 2.98 -3.59 7.54
C ILE A 17 4.25 -4.04 8.28
N PRO A 18 4.25 -5.23 8.91
CA PRO A 18 5.45 -5.81 9.49
C PRO A 18 6.42 -6.31 8.41
N GLU A 19 7.72 -6.34 8.69
CA GLU A 19 8.76 -6.87 7.78
C GLU A 19 8.44 -8.27 7.23
N ASN A 20 7.79 -9.12 8.02
CA ASN A 20 7.42 -10.48 7.63
C ASN A 20 5.90 -10.60 7.38
N HIS A 21 5.37 -9.76 6.49
CA HIS A 21 3.95 -9.78 6.15
C HIS A 21 3.63 -10.82 5.05
N PRO A 22 2.41 -11.41 5.05
CA PRO A 22 1.99 -12.32 3.99
C PRO A 22 1.39 -11.60 2.76
N TYR A 23 1.38 -10.26 2.71
CA TYR A 23 0.78 -9.53 1.59
C TYR A 23 1.57 -9.73 0.30
N GLN A 24 0.83 -9.86 -0.81
CA GLN A 24 1.42 -9.99 -2.13
C GLN A 24 2.18 -8.71 -2.49
N ASN A 25 3.45 -8.88 -2.84
CA ASN A 25 4.31 -7.84 -3.37
C ASN A 25 4.74 -8.22 -4.80
N HIS A 26 5.09 -7.21 -5.59
CA HIS A 26 5.74 -7.42 -6.88
C HIS A 26 6.82 -6.36 -7.05
N GLU A 27 8.07 -6.79 -7.18
CA GLU A 27 9.23 -5.90 -7.33
C GLU A 27 9.29 -4.80 -6.24
N GLY A 28 8.91 -5.15 -5.00
CA GLY A 28 8.89 -4.21 -3.88
C GLY A 28 7.73 -3.20 -3.94
N ILE A 29 6.64 -3.52 -4.63
CA ILE A 29 5.39 -2.74 -4.66
C ILE A 29 4.27 -3.52 -3.99
N VAL A 30 3.48 -2.84 -3.17
CA VAL A 30 2.33 -3.36 -2.43
C VAL A 30 1.10 -2.47 -2.64
N ILE A 31 -0.09 -3.05 -2.54
CA ILE A 31 -1.36 -2.34 -2.74
C ILE A 31 -2.20 -2.41 -1.47
N PHE A 32 -2.61 -1.23 -0.98
CA PHE A 32 -3.44 -1.09 0.23
C PHE A 32 -4.77 -0.44 -0.07
N LYS A 33 -5.70 -0.56 0.89
CA LYS A 33 -6.90 0.27 0.89
C LYS A 33 -6.57 1.63 1.50
N ARG A 34 -7.19 2.70 0.97
CA ARG A 34 -6.93 4.07 1.42
C ARG A 34 -7.22 4.29 2.91
N ASP A 35 -8.26 3.65 3.44
CA ASP A 35 -8.65 3.71 4.85
C ASP A 35 -7.56 3.14 5.77
N LEU A 36 -6.87 2.07 5.36
CA LEU A 36 -5.73 1.52 6.12
C LEU A 36 -4.58 2.52 6.22
N LEU A 37 -4.25 3.22 5.12
CA LEU A 37 -3.26 4.31 5.16
C LEU A 37 -3.71 5.47 6.04
N THR A 38 -4.98 5.87 5.97
CA THR A 38 -5.50 6.98 6.80
C THR A 38 -5.44 6.67 8.29
N ILE A 39 -5.75 5.44 8.70
CA ILE A 39 -5.60 5.01 10.11
C ILE A 39 -4.14 5.11 10.54
N TRP A 40 -3.20 4.74 9.67
CA TRP A 40 -1.78 4.86 9.95
C TRP A 40 -1.34 6.32 10.08
N GLU A 41 -1.70 7.19 9.12
CA GLU A 41 -1.41 8.63 9.13
C GLU A 41 -1.91 9.31 10.42
N GLN A 42 -3.13 8.97 10.86
CA GLN A 42 -3.71 9.48 12.11
C GLN A 42 -2.90 9.06 13.35
N ASN A 43 -2.24 7.91 13.30
CA ASN A 43 -1.45 7.38 14.41
C ASN A 43 0.01 7.86 14.40
N THR A 44 0.55 8.33 13.26
CA THR A 44 2.00 8.61 13.11
C THR A 44 2.35 10.02 12.64
N GLY A 45 1.38 10.88 12.34
CA GLY A 45 1.61 12.32 12.14
C GLY A 45 2.45 12.70 10.91
N ASN A 46 2.78 11.76 10.02
CA ASN A 46 3.55 12.03 8.81
C ASN A 46 2.73 11.75 7.54
N LYS A 47 2.59 12.78 6.70
CA LYS A 47 2.21 12.63 5.29
C LYS A 47 3.35 11.98 4.54
N THR A 48 3.05 10.97 3.74
CA THR A 48 4.01 10.35 2.82
C THR A 48 3.66 10.74 1.39
N ASP A 49 4.65 11.27 0.66
CA ASP A 49 4.49 11.83 -0.68
C ASP A 49 4.72 10.80 -1.81
N GLU A 50 4.88 9.51 -1.49
CA GLU A 50 5.30 8.47 -2.45
C GLU A 50 4.29 7.32 -2.61
N TYR A 51 3.01 7.63 -2.82
CA TYR A 51 2.04 6.62 -3.25
C TYR A 51 1.13 7.15 -4.36
N THR A 52 0.62 6.22 -5.15
CA THR A 52 -0.34 6.52 -6.22
C THR A 52 -1.70 5.99 -5.84
N GLU A 53 -2.71 6.85 -5.79
CA GLU A 53 -4.09 6.43 -5.61
C GLU A 53 -4.62 5.75 -6.87
N ILE A 54 -5.30 4.62 -6.68
CA ILE A 54 -5.92 3.85 -7.74
C ILE A 54 -7.32 3.41 -7.35
N SER A 55 -8.17 3.16 -8.35
CA SER A 55 -9.49 2.57 -8.10
C SER A 55 -9.36 1.08 -7.77
N THR A 56 -10.34 0.52 -7.03
CA THR A 56 -10.38 -0.93 -6.76
C THR A 56 -10.31 -1.80 -8.03
N PRO A 57 -11.03 -1.49 -9.13
CA PRO A 57 -10.88 -2.25 -10.37
C PRO A 57 -9.47 -2.21 -10.96
N MET A 58 -8.76 -1.08 -10.86
CA MET A 58 -7.37 -1.00 -11.31
C MET A 58 -6.45 -1.83 -10.40
N ALA A 59 -6.66 -1.77 -9.08
CA ALA A 59 -5.91 -2.57 -8.12
C ALA A 59 -6.01 -4.07 -8.42
N LEU A 60 -7.24 -4.55 -8.68
CA LEU A 60 -7.48 -5.94 -9.03
C LEU A 60 -6.76 -6.32 -10.33
N LYS A 61 -6.85 -5.48 -11.37
CA LYS A 61 -6.12 -5.71 -12.63
C LYS A 61 -4.60 -5.75 -12.43
N THR A 62 -4.06 -4.88 -11.57
CA THR A 62 -2.62 -4.87 -11.25
C THR A 62 -2.22 -6.15 -10.54
N ILE A 63 -2.98 -6.59 -9.54
CA ILE A 63 -2.73 -7.86 -8.83
C ILE A 63 -2.82 -9.05 -9.79
N ASP A 64 -3.84 -9.07 -10.66
CA ASP A 64 -4.02 -10.12 -11.67
C ASP A 64 -2.84 -10.17 -12.66
N SER A 65 -2.17 -9.03 -12.91
CA SER A 65 -1.00 -8.93 -13.79
C SER A 65 0.31 -9.37 -13.16
N TRP A 66 0.33 -9.60 -11.84
CA TRP A 66 1.49 -10.15 -11.13
C TRP A 66 1.58 -11.68 -11.21
N ASN A 67 0.65 -12.33 -11.91
CA ASN A 67 0.64 -13.77 -12.19
C ASN A 67 1.74 -14.20 -13.17
#